data_AF-A0A0N0EAE5-F1
#
_entry.id   AF-A0A0N0EAE5-F1
#
_cell.length_a   1.000
_cell.length_b   1.000
_cell.length_c   1.000
_cell.angle_alpha   90.00
_cell.angle_beta   90.00
_cell.angle_gamma   90.00
#
_symmetry.space_group_name_H-M   'P 1'
#
loop_
_entity.id
_entity.type
_entity.pdbx_description
1 polymer ?
#
loop_
_entity_poly.entity_id
_entity_poly.type
_entity_poly.pdbx_seq_one_letter_code
_entity_poly.pdbx_strand_id
1 'polypeptide(L)'
;MKLTEELESFPYPFKGDIYRYSNNSALLTPPSSVEVTKGYLEDIKLKRSLLSKHHSRCFQSFPHTNRAQWEAMELILTDLTSFFPESFHLKKEGKKHIFINQLTQEKHEFKLGDDSTLLDEPLDFIGRHVQEDLIIMMQRDGDLYLDAGQLCFPANWSLAFNHGMSFKNIHFPIPGFKEEGLDERILQFLLRLEAGNPWGRKNWSLMAGNKMDTSLETFDQWGKDRKNVTVENAGEFVHLRVEVQKLFRLPRSNAILFTIHTHLLPLEKLIEIPEWRRQFYQILVELPSYIVEYKGISLFKNKILAYIEKKGEGSP
;
A
#
# COMPACT_ATOMS: atom_id res chain seq x y z
N MET A 1 15.43 4.62 -25.91
CA MET A 1 14.00 5.04 -25.82
C MET A 1 13.89 5.93 -24.59
N LYS A 2 13.35 7.16 -24.70
CA LYS A 2 13.05 7.95 -23.49
C LYS A 2 11.86 7.26 -22.82
N LEU A 3 12.03 6.87 -21.56
CA LEU A 3 10.94 6.31 -20.78
C LEU A 3 9.89 7.41 -20.57
N THR A 4 8.62 7.01 -20.49
CA THR A 4 7.60 7.94 -20.01
C THR A 4 7.91 8.26 -18.54
N GLU A 5 7.56 9.45 -18.09
CA GLU A 5 7.75 9.86 -16.68
C GLU A 5 7.03 8.93 -15.69
N GLU A 6 5.95 8.29 -16.14
CA GLU A 6 5.24 7.21 -15.42
C GLU A 6 6.14 5.99 -15.20
N LEU A 7 6.87 5.54 -16.22
CA LEU A 7 7.79 4.41 -16.11
C LEU A 7 9.03 4.76 -15.27
N GLU A 8 9.52 6.00 -15.34
CA GLU A 8 10.66 6.45 -14.52
C GLU A 8 10.33 6.49 -13.02
N SER A 9 9.07 6.82 -12.68
CA SER A 9 8.60 6.92 -11.30
C SER A 9 7.99 5.63 -10.75
N PHE A 10 7.68 4.65 -11.60
CA PHE A 10 7.08 3.39 -11.15
C PHE A 10 8.01 2.62 -10.20
N PRO A 11 7.54 2.21 -9.02
CA PRO A 11 8.40 1.61 -8.00
C PRO A 11 8.70 0.13 -8.27
N TYR A 12 9.31 -0.21 -9.40
CA TYR A 12 9.62 -1.60 -9.78
C TYR A 12 10.24 -2.42 -8.62
N PRO A 13 9.68 -3.59 -8.26
CA PRO A 13 9.94 -4.22 -6.95
C PRO A 13 11.09 -5.24 -6.96
N PHE A 14 11.60 -5.61 -8.13
CA PHE A 14 12.50 -6.74 -8.28
C PHE A 14 13.98 -6.32 -8.35
N LYS A 15 14.84 -7.04 -7.63
CA LYS A 15 16.30 -6.82 -7.61
C LYS A 15 17.11 -7.95 -8.26
N GLY A 16 16.52 -9.13 -8.44
CA GLY A 16 17.13 -10.28 -9.11
C GLY A 16 16.07 -11.10 -9.85
N ASP A 17 16.50 -12.16 -10.52
CA ASP A 17 15.64 -12.97 -11.40
C ASP A 17 14.83 -14.04 -10.63
N ILE A 18 15.08 -14.20 -9.33
CA ILE A 18 14.37 -15.16 -8.46
C ILE A 18 13.63 -14.38 -7.37
N TYR A 19 12.34 -14.69 -7.20
CA TYR A 19 11.54 -14.17 -6.10
C TYR A 19 11.29 -15.24 -5.03
N ARG A 20 11.60 -14.91 -3.78
CA ARG A 20 11.26 -15.67 -2.57
C ARG A 20 10.82 -14.68 -1.49
N TYR A 21 10.07 -15.15 -0.49
CA TYR A 21 9.76 -14.32 0.67
C TYR A 21 11.04 -14.05 1.47
N SER A 22 11.23 -12.79 1.85
CA SER A 22 12.32 -12.36 2.71
C SER A 22 11.93 -11.07 3.42
N ASN A 23 12.67 -10.71 4.47
CA ASN A 23 12.61 -9.34 4.97
C ASN A 23 13.40 -8.43 4.02
N ASN A 24 12.70 -7.84 3.06
CA ASN A 24 13.27 -6.92 2.08
C ASN A 24 13.20 -5.44 2.52
N SER A 25 13.03 -5.20 3.82
CA SER A 25 12.97 -3.85 4.38
C SER A 25 14.36 -3.20 4.36
N ALA A 26 14.40 -1.90 4.07
CA ALA A 26 15.58 -1.06 4.15
C ALA A 26 15.24 0.24 4.88
N LEU A 27 16.24 0.90 5.47
CA LEU A 27 16.06 2.24 6.02
C LEU A 27 15.56 3.18 4.93
N LEU A 28 14.55 3.98 5.27
CA LEU A 28 13.90 4.88 4.34
C LEU A 28 14.67 6.21 4.28
N THR A 29 15.06 6.64 3.08
CA THR A 29 15.76 7.91 2.86
C THR A 29 15.26 8.53 1.54
N PRO A 30 14.62 9.71 1.55
CA PRO A 30 14.25 10.50 2.72
C PRO A 30 13.15 9.83 3.57
N PRO A 31 13.04 10.13 4.88
CA PRO A 31 12.10 9.48 5.80
C PRO A 31 10.66 9.99 5.66
N SER A 32 10.09 10.06 4.45
CA SER A 32 8.72 10.53 4.20
C SER A 32 7.68 9.41 4.35
N SER A 33 6.70 9.59 5.23
CA SER A 33 5.61 8.63 5.46
C SER A 33 4.66 8.48 4.27
N VAL A 34 4.62 9.46 3.38
CA VAL A 34 3.71 9.52 2.24
C VAL A 34 4.41 10.00 0.96
N GLU A 35 3.77 9.75 -0.17
CA GLU A 35 4.15 10.18 -1.50
C GLU A 35 2.96 10.87 -2.17
N VAL A 36 3.24 11.89 -2.98
CA VAL A 36 2.25 12.59 -3.79
C VAL A 36 2.65 12.42 -5.24
N THR A 37 1.85 11.65 -5.98
CA THR A 37 2.09 11.34 -7.38
C THR A 37 1.12 12.12 -8.27
N LYS A 38 1.29 12.03 -9.60
CA LYS A 38 0.38 12.68 -10.55
C LYS A 38 -1.05 12.15 -10.48
N GLY A 39 -1.23 10.90 -10.03
CA GLY A 39 -2.54 10.27 -9.82
C GLY A 39 -3.29 10.76 -8.59
N TYR A 40 -2.73 11.68 -7.80
CA TYR A 40 -3.27 12.11 -6.51
C TYR A 40 -4.77 12.41 -6.53
N LEU A 41 -5.24 13.25 -7.47
CA LEU A 41 -6.66 13.65 -7.51
C LEU A 41 -7.59 12.48 -7.83
N GLU A 42 -7.17 11.57 -8.69
CA GLU A 42 -7.96 10.40 -9.07
C GLU A 42 -8.06 9.41 -7.91
N ASP A 43 -6.92 9.14 -7.26
CA ASP A 43 -6.84 8.24 -6.11
C ASP A 43 -7.61 8.78 -4.91
N ILE A 44 -7.46 10.06 -4.57
CA ILE A 44 -8.20 10.70 -3.48
C ILE A 44 -9.71 10.68 -3.76
N LYS A 45 -10.12 10.94 -5.01
CA LYS A 45 -11.54 10.87 -5.39
C LYS A 45 -12.10 9.45 -5.21
N LEU A 46 -11.37 8.43 -5.68
CA LEU A 46 -11.78 7.04 -5.51
C LEU A 46 -11.84 6.65 -4.04
N LYS A 47 -10.79 6.96 -3.28
CA LYS A 47 -10.67 6.68 -1.85
C LYS A 47 -11.80 7.30 -1.03
N ARG A 48 -12.10 8.58 -1.25
CA ARG A 48 -13.22 9.27 -0.59
C ARG A 48 -14.56 8.67 -0.97
N SER A 49 -14.76 8.28 -2.23
CA SER A 49 -15.98 7.57 -2.63
C SER A 49 -16.13 6.24 -1.87
N LEU A 50 -15.05 5.49 -1.67
CA LEU A 50 -15.07 4.23 -0.91
C LEU A 50 -15.38 4.48 0.57
N LEU A 51 -14.70 5.43 1.21
CA LEU A 51 -14.92 5.78 2.61
C LEU A 51 -16.32 6.31 2.88
N SER A 52 -16.90 7.09 1.96
CA SER A 52 -18.27 7.59 2.13
C SER A 52 -19.33 6.51 1.90
N LYS A 53 -19.12 5.58 0.96
CA LYS A 53 -20.13 4.54 0.62
C LYS A 53 -20.03 3.29 1.47
N HIS A 54 -18.83 2.99 1.96
CA HIS A 54 -18.50 1.72 2.60
C HIS A 54 -17.60 1.93 3.82
N HIS A 55 -17.88 2.95 4.62
CA HIS A 55 -17.07 3.35 5.76
C HIS A 55 -16.66 2.17 6.66
N SER A 56 -17.60 1.33 7.05
CA SER A 56 -17.36 0.20 7.97
C SER A 56 -16.40 -0.88 7.46
N ARG A 57 -16.18 -0.99 6.15
CA ARG A 57 -15.15 -1.88 5.56
C ARG A 57 -13.82 -1.17 5.38
N CYS A 58 -13.86 0.13 5.12
CA CYS A 58 -12.70 0.93 4.76
C CYS A 58 -12.03 1.61 5.95
N PHE A 59 -12.72 1.78 7.07
CA PHE A 59 -12.17 2.36 8.30
C PHE A 59 -12.69 1.62 9.52
N GLN A 60 -11.78 1.22 10.41
CA GLN A 60 -12.09 0.66 11.71
C GLN A 60 -11.05 1.09 12.72
N SER A 61 -11.46 1.31 13.96
CA SER A 61 -10.58 1.67 15.06
C SER A 61 -11.16 1.16 16.39
N PHE A 62 -10.30 1.03 17.39
CA PHE A 62 -10.73 0.94 18.80
C PHE A 62 -10.49 2.27 19.52
N PRO A 63 -11.30 2.63 20.54
CA PRO A 63 -11.14 3.89 21.26
C PRO A 63 -9.74 4.14 21.84
N HIS A 64 -9.01 3.10 22.27
CA HIS A 64 -7.65 3.24 22.82
C HIS A 64 -6.61 3.66 21.79
N THR A 65 -6.93 3.61 20.50
CA THR A 65 -6.02 4.01 19.41
C THR A 65 -6.00 5.51 19.14
N ASN A 66 -6.96 6.28 19.68
CA ASN A 66 -7.15 7.70 19.35
C ASN A 66 -5.86 8.55 19.46
N ARG A 67 -5.06 8.34 20.51
CA ARG A 67 -3.77 9.04 20.67
C ARG A 67 -2.77 8.71 19.56
N ALA A 68 -2.72 7.45 19.13
CA ALA A 68 -1.87 7.02 18.01
C ALA A 68 -2.38 7.57 16.68
N GLN A 69 -3.70 7.69 16.50
CA GLN A 69 -4.30 8.29 15.31
C GLN A 69 -3.93 9.77 15.17
N TRP A 70 -4.06 10.56 16.24
CA TRP A 70 -3.63 11.96 16.26
C TRP A 70 -2.14 12.11 15.96
N GLU A 71 -1.32 11.22 16.52
CA GLU A 71 0.12 11.23 16.28
C GLU A 71 0.49 10.87 14.83
N ALA A 72 -0.18 9.87 14.24
CA ALA A 72 -0.02 9.54 12.84
C ALA A 72 -0.43 10.71 11.94
N MET A 73 -1.55 11.36 12.24
CA MET A 73 -2.01 12.55 11.53
C MET A 73 -1.00 13.70 11.60
N GLU A 74 -0.43 13.97 12.77
CA GLU A 74 0.60 15.02 12.94
C GLU A 74 1.87 14.71 12.13
N LEU A 75 2.33 13.45 12.14
CA LEU A 75 3.46 13.01 11.31
C LEU A 75 3.18 13.22 9.82
N ILE A 76 2.02 12.75 9.33
CA ILE A 76 1.66 12.86 7.92
C ILE A 76 1.50 14.32 7.49
N LEU A 77 0.86 15.16 8.30
CA LEU A 77 0.76 16.60 8.03
C LEU A 77 2.13 17.27 7.96
N THR A 78 3.05 16.89 8.86
CA THR A 78 4.43 17.39 8.85
C THR A 78 5.14 16.99 7.56
N ASP A 79 5.01 15.73 7.14
CA ASP A 79 5.64 15.24 5.92
C ASP A 79 5.04 15.88 4.66
N LEU A 80 3.71 15.98 4.57
CA LEU A 80 3.03 16.65 3.46
C LEU A 80 3.52 18.09 3.29
N THR A 81 3.63 18.83 4.39
CA THR A 81 4.04 20.25 4.33
C THR A 81 5.54 20.45 4.16
N SER A 82 6.36 19.47 4.54
CA SER A 82 7.83 19.55 4.41
C SER A 82 8.32 19.06 3.05
N PHE A 83 7.77 17.94 2.55
CA PHE A 83 8.17 17.34 1.28
C PHE A 83 7.38 17.88 0.08
N PHE A 84 6.18 18.41 0.29
CA PHE A 84 5.32 18.93 -0.78
C PHE A 84 4.78 20.35 -0.45
N PRO A 85 5.66 21.31 -0.11
CA PRO A 85 5.25 22.63 0.40
C PRO A 85 4.46 23.48 -0.60
N GLU A 86 4.56 23.22 -1.90
CA GLU A 86 3.77 23.91 -2.94
C GLU A 86 2.29 23.47 -2.93
N SER A 87 2.01 22.26 -2.44
CA SER A 87 0.67 21.66 -2.50
C SER A 87 -0.04 21.65 -1.15
N PHE A 88 0.71 21.63 -0.04
CA PHE A 88 0.15 21.47 1.30
C PHE A 88 0.73 22.49 2.26
N HIS A 89 -0.13 23.09 3.07
CA HIS A 89 0.28 24.02 4.12
C HIS A 89 -0.43 23.72 5.44
N LEU A 90 0.28 23.94 6.53
CA LEU A 90 -0.27 23.92 7.87
C LEU A 90 0.11 25.22 8.58
N LYS A 91 -0.89 26.03 8.93
CA LYS A 91 -0.71 27.24 9.73
C LYS A 91 -1.18 26.99 11.15
N LYS A 92 -0.54 27.66 12.11
CA LYS A 92 -0.92 27.60 13.53
C LYS A 92 -1.25 28.99 14.05
N GLU A 93 -2.46 29.14 14.58
CA GLU A 93 -2.98 30.38 15.17
C GLU A 93 -3.39 30.09 16.62
N GLY A 94 -2.47 30.33 17.56
CA GLY A 94 -2.64 29.89 18.95
C GLY A 94 -2.74 28.37 19.06
N LYS A 95 -3.91 27.86 19.49
CA LYS A 95 -4.20 26.41 19.56
C LYS A 95 -4.85 25.84 18.28
N LYS A 96 -5.28 26.71 17.38
CA LYS A 96 -5.96 26.35 16.14
C LYS A 96 -4.93 26.02 15.07
N HIS A 97 -5.19 24.96 14.32
CA HIS A 97 -4.43 24.51 13.17
C HIS A 97 -5.30 24.68 11.94
N ILE A 98 -4.70 25.18 10.87
CA ILE A 98 -5.36 25.41 9.59
C ILE A 98 -4.57 24.64 8.54
N PHE A 99 -5.10 23.49 8.12
CA PHE A 99 -4.56 22.68 7.04
C PHE A 99 -5.18 23.13 5.72
N ILE A 100 -4.34 23.36 4.72
CA ILE A 100 -4.73 23.76 3.37
C ILE A 100 -4.15 22.73 2.41
N ASN A 101 -5.04 22.09 1.66
CA ASN A 101 -4.70 21.20 0.56
C ASN A 101 -5.00 21.93 -0.75
N GLN A 102 -3.96 22.45 -1.42
CA GLN A 102 -4.13 23.19 -2.66
C GLN A 102 -4.58 22.31 -3.82
N LEU A 103 -4.23 21.02 -3.82
CA LEU A 103 -4.61 20.11 -4.90
C LEU A 103 -6.14 19.90 -4.92
N THR A 104 -6.75 19.74 -3.75
CA THR A 104 -8.21 19.60 -3.63
C THR A 104 -8.95 20.94 -3.41
N GLN A 105 -8.23 22.05 -3.26
CA GLN A 105 -8.76 23.39 -2.94
C GLN A 105 -9.57 23.41 -1.64
N GLU A 106 -9.09 22.67 -0.63
CA GLU A 106 -9.77 22.52 0.66
C GLU A 106 -8.99 23.17 1.79
N LYS A 107 -9.74 23.67 2.78
CA LYS A 107 -9.21 24.23 4.02
C LYS A 107 -9.95 23.60 5.20
N HIS A 108 -9.18 23.05 6.13
CA HIS A 108 -9.71 22.43 7.35
C HIS A 108 -9.13 23.12 8.58
N GLU A 109 -9.98 23.37 9.57
CA GLU A 109 -9.61 24.02 10.81
C GLU A 109 -9.89 23.08 11.98
N PHE A 110 -8.88 22.80 12.80
CA PHE A 110 -9.00 21.88 13.94
C PHE A 110 -8.04 22.26 15.06
N LYS A 111 -8.13 21.61 16.21
CA LYS A 111 -7.13 21.68 17.27
C LYS A 111 -6.55 20.28 17.47
N LEU A 112 -5.23 20.14 17.35
CA LEU A 112 -4.56 18.85 17.56
C LEU A 112 -4.93 18.27 18.93
N GLY A 113 -5.40 17.03 18.94
CA GLY A 113 -5.80 16.30 20.15
C GLY A 113 -7.19 16.65 20.68
N ASP A 114 -7.99 17.43 19.96
CA ASP A 114 -9.37 17.78 20.33
C ASP A 114 -10.35 17.17 19.32
N ASP A 115 -10.88 15.99 19.66
CA ASP A 115 -11.77 15.22 18.80
C ASP A 115 -13.03 16.00 18.38
N SER A 116 -13.50 16.96 19.19
CA SER A 116 -14.69 17.74 18.85
C SER A 116 -14.47 18.75 17.72
N THR A 117 -13.25 18.85 17.19
CA THR A 117 -12.87 19.79 16.13
C THR A 117 -12.65 19.12 14.77
N LEU A 118 -12.77 17.80 14.70
CA LEU A 118 -12.81 17.04 13.45
C LEU A 118 -14.17 16.36 13.28
N LEU A 119 -14.59 16.18 12.03
CA LEU A 119 -15.82 15.44 11.71
C LEU A 119 -15.59 13.93 11.78
N ASP A 120 -14.45 13.49 11.27
CA ASP A 120 -14.01 12.09 11.25
C ASP A 120 -12.92 11.87 12.30
N GLU A 121 -12.66 10.60 12.65
CA GLU A 121 -11.51 10.26 13.48
C GLU A 121 -10.19 10.70 12.81
N PRO A 122 -9.13 11.03 13.57
CA PRO A 122 -7.94 11.66 13.02
C PRO A 122 -7.27 10.87 11.89
N LEU A 123 -7.26 9.53 11.98
CA LEU A 123 -6.66 8.68 10.94
C LEU A 123 -7.53 8.62 9.66
N ASP A 124 -8.86 8.61 9.80
CA ASP A 124 -9.79 8.69 8.65
C ASP A 124 -9.67 10.08 7.99
N PHE A 125 -9.69 11.15 8.78
CA PHE A 125 -9.53 12.52 8.30
C PHE A 125 -8.27 12.68 7.43
N ILE A 126 -7.08 12.36 7.98
CA ILE A 126 -5.83 12.54 7.23
C ILE A 126 -5.73 11.55 6.06
N GLY A 127 -6.27 10.35 6.25
CA GLY A 127 -6.32 9.31 5.24
C GLY A 127 -7.08 9.72 3.97
N ARG A 128 -8.06 10.61 4.08
CA ARG A 128 -8.79 11.24 2.96
C ARG A 128 -7.99 12.30 2.19
N HIS A 129 -6.76 12.58 2.60
CA HIS A 129 -5.85 13.52 1.93
C HIS A 129 -4.53 12.88 1.47
N VAL A 130 -4.36 11.56 1.62
CA VAL A 130 -3.15 10.84 1.16
C VAL A 130 -3.51 9.61 0.33
N GLN A 131 -2.65 9.21 -0.59
CA GLN A 131 -2.91 8.10 -1.52
C GLN A 131 -2.78 6.74 -0.82
N GLU A 132 -1.98 6.69 0.25
CA GLU A 132 -1.66 5.48 1.01
C GLU A 132 -2.84 4.98 1.84
N ASP A 133 -3.06 3.67 1.86
CA ASP A 133 -3.79 3.04 2.97
C ASP A 133 -2.96 3.16 4.25
N LEU A 134 -3.62 3.39 5.38
CA LEU A 134 -2.98 3.71 6.65
C LEU A 134 -3.41 2.71 7.72
N ILE A 135 -2.45 2.02 8.32
CA ILE A 135 -2.71 1.04 9.38
C ILE A 135 -1.93 1.44 10.63
N ILE A 136 -2.57 1.32 11.80
CA ILE A 136 -1.91 1.47 13.09
C ILE A 136 -1.82 0.11 13.76
N MET A 137 -0.59 -0.34 13.97
CA MET A 137 -0.28 -1.53 14.75
C MET A 137 0.07 -1.12 16.18
N MET A 138 -0.78 -1.49 17.14
CA MET A 138 -0.54 -1.23 18.56
C MET A 138 0.34 -2.32 19.15
N GLN A 139 1.34 -1.92 19.93
CA GLN A 139 2.24 -2.85 20.61
C GLN A 139 1.77 -3.12 22.03
N ARG A 140 1.48 -4.39 22.35
CA ARG A 140 1.16 -4.87 23.71
C ARG A 140 1.54 -6.34 23.84
N ASP A 141 1.81 -6.78 25.07
CA ASP A 141 2.02 -8.20 25.40
C ASP A 141 3.07 -8.91 24.54
N GLY A 142 4.11 -8.18 24.10
CA GLY A 142 5.16 -8.72 23.23
C GLY A 142 4.73 -9.00 21.78
N ASP A 143 3.61 -8.44 21.33
CA ASP A 143 3.10 -8.60 19.96
C ASP A 143 2.58 -7.26 19.40
N LEU A 144 2.15 -7.27 18.14
CA LEU A 144 1.57 -6.14 17.41
C LEU A 144 0.16 -6.49 16.95
N TYR A 145 -0.78 -5.56 17.10
CA TYR A 145 -2.18 -5.79 16.78
C TYR A 145 -2.72 -4.71 15.85
N LEU A 146 -3.47 -5.11 14.82
CA LEU A 146 -4.13 -4.22 13.88
C LEU A 146 -5.38 -3.61 14.53
N ASP A 147 -5.19 -2.57 15.35
CA ASP A 147 -6.27 -2.01 16.18
C ASP A 147 -6.93 -0.77 15.56
N ALA A 148 -6.30 -0.14 14.56
CA ALA A 148 -6.94 0.88 13.74
C ALA A 148 -6.40 0.86 12.32
N GLY A 149 -7.24 1.25 11.35
CA GLY A 149 -6.82 1.33 9.97
C GLY A 149 -7.84 2.02 9.08
N GLN A 150 -7.33 2.54 7.98
CA GLN A 150 -8.07 3.02 6.83
C GLN A 150 -7.53 2.30 5.59
N LEU A 151 -8.31 1.37 5.04
CA LEU A 151 -7.93 0.42 3.99
C LEU A 151 -8.93 0.45 2.83
N CYS A 152 -8.58 1.15 1.75
CA CYS A 152 -9.41 1.32 0.57
C CYS A 152 -8.91 0.51 -0.62
N PHE A 153 -7.61 0.26 -0.72
CA PHE A 153 -6.97 -0.42 -1.83
C PHE A 153 -6.24 -1.68 -1.37
N PRO A 154 -6.88 -2.65 -0.69
CA PRO A 154 -6.20 -3.87 -0.27
C PRO A 154 -5.92 -4.81 -1.43
N ALA A 155 -4.80 -5.56 -1.37
CA ALA A 155 -4.54 -6.70 -2.25
C ALA A 155 -5.17 -8.00 -1.71
N ASN A 156 -6.48 -8.19 -1.89
CA ASN A 156 -7.22 -9.40 -1.54
C ASN A 156 -7.23 -9.74 -0.04
N TRP A 157 -7.43 -8.72 0.81
CA TRP A 157 -7.65 -8.87 2.25
C TRP A 157 -8.66 -7.82 2.75
N SER A 158 -9.14 -7.98 3.99
CA SER A 158 -10.16 -7.13 4.60
C SER A 158 -9.68 -6.58 5.94
N LEU A 159 -9.89 -5.27 6.14
CA LEU A 159 -9.68 -4.63 7.44
C LEU A 159 -10.68 -5.17 8.47
N ALA A 160 -11.95 -5.30 8.09
CA ALA A 160 -13.01 -5.78 8.97
C ALA A 160 -12.77 -7.20 9.47
N PHE A 161 -12.10 -8.05 8.68
CA PHE A 161 -11.71 -9.39 9.12
C PHE A 161 -10.49 -9.39 10.03
N ASN A 162 -9.54 -8.47 9.81
CA ASN A 162 -8.26 -8.45 10.50
C ASN A 162 -8.21 -7.51 11.72
N HIS A 163 -9.25 -6.69 11.94
CA HIS A 163 -9.30 -5.74 13.04
C HIS A 163 -9.22 -6.44 14.40
N GLY A 164 -8.28 -5.99 15.24
CA GLY A 164 -7.95 -6.57 16.54
C GLY A 164 -7.11 -7.84 16.52
N MET A 165 -6.77 -8.37 15.33
CA MET A 165 -5.90 -9.55 15.23
C MET A 165 -4.41 -9.18 15.43
N SER A 166 -3.64 -10.13 15.97
CA SER A 166 -2.20 -10.00 16.11
C SER A 166 -1.46 -10.17 14.79
N PHE A 167 -0.19 -9.76 14.75
CA PHE A 167 0.69 -9.85 13.58
C PHE A 167 0.73 -11.28 13.02
N LYS A 168 0.90 -12.29 13.86
CA LYS A 168 0.95 -13.67 13.39
C LYS A 168 -0.39 -14.17 12.86
N ASN A 169 -1.50 -13.69 13.41
CA ASN A 169 -2.84 -14.10 12.97
C ASN A 169 -3.19 -13.49 11.61
N ILE A 170 -2.95 -12.19 11.40
CA ILE A 170 -3.23 -11.56 10.10
C ILE A 170 -2.35 -12.14 8.97
N HIS A 171 -1.16 -12.65 9.29
CA HIS A 171 -0.25 -13.26 8.32
C HIS A 171 -0.40 -14.79 8.21
N PHE A 172 -1.29 -15.42 9.00
CA PHE A 172 -1.53 -16.87 8.96
C PHE A 172 -1.78 -17.43 7.55
N PRO A 173 -2.51 -16.75 6.65
CA PRO A 173 -2.80 -17.29 5.31
C PRO A 173 -1.59 -17.32 4.35
N ILE A 174 -0.45 -16.70 4.70
CA ILE A 174 0.72 -16.61 3.80
C ILE A 174 1.51 -17.92 3.84
N PRO A 175 1.58 -18.69 2.75
CA PRO A 175 2.33 -19.94 2.74
C PRO A 175 3.83 -19.70 2.91
N GLY A 176 4.49 -20.56 3.70
CA GLY A 176 5.92 -20.42 4.01
C GLY A 176 6.27 -19.29 4.98
N PHE A 177 5.32 -18.47 5.43
CA PHE A 177 5.63 -17.35 6.32
C PHE A 177 6.06 -17.79 7.73
N LYS A 178 5.52 -18.91 8.21
CA LYS A 178 5.92 -19.54 9.48
C LYS A 178 7.15 -20.44 9.34
N GLU A 179 7.52 -20.81 8.12
CA GLU A 179 8.64 -21.70 7.89
C GLU A 179 9.94 -21.01 8.30
N GLU A 180 10.83 -21.81 8.90
CA GLU A 180 12.12 -21.35 9.42
C GLU A 180 12.03 -20.18 10.41
N GLY A 181 10.85 -19.90 11.00
CA GLY A 181 10.66 -18.79 11.95
C GLY A 181 10.74 -17.38 11.33
N LEU A 182 10.40 -17.23 10.04
CA LEU A 182 10.41 -15.93 9.36
C LEU A 182 9.45 -14.93 10.01
N ASP A 183 8.24 -15.36 10.38
CA ASP A 183 7.24 -14.57 11.10
C ASP A 183 7.77 -14.02 12.43
N GLU A 184 8.42 -14.86 13.24
CA GLU A 184 9.04 -14.46 14.51
C GLU A 184 10.17 -13.45 14.28
N ARG A 185 11.07 -13.70 13.33
CA ARG A 185 12.15 -12.75 13.01
C ARG A 185 11.62 -11.38 12.60
N ILE A 186 10.57 -11.34 11.78
CA ILE A 186 9.95 -10.08 11.36
C ILE A 186 9.26 -9.41 12.54
N LEU A 187 8.50 -10.14 13.34
CA LEU A 187 7.86 -9.59 14.54
C LEU A 187 8.90 -8.95 15.48
N GLN A 188 9.98 -9.67 15.78
CA GLN A 188 11.07 -9.18 16.61
C GLN A 188 11.76 -7.94 16.02
N PHE A 189 11.91 -7.86 14.71
CA PHE A 189 12.39 -6.66 14.03
C PHE A 189 11.41 -5.49 14.22
N LEU A 190 10.11 -5.71 13.98
CA LEU A 190 9.09 -4.66 14.10
C LEU A 190 8.97 -4.13 15.54
N LEU A 191 9.00 -5.01 16.54
CA LEU A 191 8.97 -4.65 17.96
C LEU A 191 10.16 -3.77 18.38
N ARG A 192 11.29 -3.87 17.66
CA ARG A 192 12.51 -3.07 17.89
C ARG A 192 12.63 -1.83 16.99
N LEU A 193 11.61 -1.51 16.19
CA LEU A 193 11.62 -0.27 15.40
C LEU A 193 11.76 0.96 16.29
N GLU A 194 12.74 1.80 15.99
CA GLU A 194 13.02 3.05 16.69
C GLU A 194 12.38 4.25 15.98
N ALA A 195 11.92 5.23 16.75
CA ALA A 195 11.46 6.49 16.20
C ALA A 195 12.61 7.23 15.52
N GLY A 196 12.33 7.91 14.40
CA GLY A 196 13.34 8.61 13.60
C GLY A 196 14.08 7.76 12.56
N ASN A 197 13.98 6.43 12.65
CA ASN A 197 14.59 5.49 11.71
C ASN A 197 13.52 4.66 10.97
N PRO A 198 12.69 5.26 10.11
CA PRO A 198 11.63 4.52 9.41
C PRO A 198 12.20 3.56 8.38
N TRP A 199 11.43 2.51 8.09
CA TRP A 199 11.80 1.46 7.16
C TRP A 199 10.81 1.38 6.00
N GLY A 200 11.32 1.13 4.80
CA GLY A 200 10.55 0.93 3.58
C GLY A 200 10.78 -0.46 3.00
N ARG A 201 9.72 -1.04 2.42
CA ARG A 201 9.79 -2.26 1.63
C ARG A 201 8.81 -2.19 0.45
N LYS A 202 8.91 -3.17 -0.44
CA LYS A 202 7.96 -3.35 -1.53
C LYS A 202 7.31 -4.72 -1.45
N ASN A 203 6.01 -4.76 -1.65
CA ASN A 203 5.27 -5.99 -1.93
C ASN A 203 4.69 -5.91 -3.35
N TRP A 204 4.39 -7.05 -3.97
CA TRP A 204 3.87 -7.07 -5.34
C TRP A 204 2.86 -8.18 -5.55
N SER A 205 1.99 -8.01 -6.54
CA SER A 205 1.08 -9.03 -7.06
C SER A 205 0.75 -8.73 -8.53
N LEU A 206 -0.06 -9.58 -9.16
CA LEU A 206 -0.66 -9.27 -10.46
C LEU A 206 -2.16 -9.12 -10.32
N MET A 207 -2.68 -8.12 -11.02
CA MET A 207 -4.09 -7.81 -11.04
C MET A 207 -4.62 -7.95 -12.46
N ALA A 208 -5.73 -8.68 -12.62
CA ALA A 208 -6.49 -8.71 -13.87
C ALA A 208 -7.59 -7.65 -13.80
N GLY A 209 -7.74 -6.85 -14.86
CA GLY A 209 -8.49 -5.61 -14.83
C GLY A 209 -7.70 -4.45 -14.22
N ASN A 210 -8.31 -3.27 -14.20
CA ASN A 210 -7.74 -2.04 -13.66
C ASN A 210 -8.57 -1.57 -12.45
N LYS A 211 -8.35 -2.20 -11.29
CA LYS A 211 -9.05 -1.87 -10.03
C LYS A 211 -8.06 -1.75 -8.88
N MET A 212 -8.16 -0.64 -8.16
CA MET A 212 -7.40 -0.39 -6.92
C MET A 212 -8.04 -1.10 -5.71
N ASP A 213 -9.37 -1.06 -5.60
CA ASP A 213 -10.15 -1.81 -4.61
C ASP A 213 -10.25 -3.29 -5.04
N THR A 214 -9.37 -4.11 -4.48
CA THR A 214 -9.40 -5.57 -4.58
C THR A 214 -9.68 -6.22 -3.22
N SER A 215 -10.57 -5.61 -2.46
CA SER A 215 -11.03 -6.12 -1.17
C SER A 215 -11.78 -7.46 -1.29
N LEU A 216 -11.77 -8.25 -0.22
CA LEU A 216 -12.52 -9.52 -0.16
C LEU A 216 -14.03 -9.29 -0.32
N GLU A 217 -14.53 -8.17 0.18
CA GLU A 217 -15.92 -7.73 0.13
C GLU A 217 -16.45 -7.52 -1.29
N THR A 218 -15.57 -7.33 -2.27
CA THR A 218 -15.94 -7.09 -3.68
C THR A 218 -15.39 -8.15 -4.63
N PHE A 219 -15.01 -9.32 -4.10
CA PHE A 219 -14.40 -10.40 -4.88
C PHE A 219 -15.27 -10.85 -6.08
N ASP A 220 -16.60 -10.79 -5.96
CA ASP A 220 -17.53 -11.06 -7.06
C ASP A 220 -17.39 -10.08 -8.25
N GLN A 221 -16.93 -8.85 -7.97
CA GLN A 221 -16.79 -7.79 -8.96
C GLN A 221 -15.45 -7.84 -9.69
N TRP A 222 -14.37 -8.25 -9.02
CA TRP A 222 -13.01 -8.19 -9.57
C TRP A 222 -12.37 -9.59 -9.74
N GLY A 223 -12.73 -10.57 -8.92
CA GLY A 223 -12.15 -11.92 -8.98
C GLY A 223 -12.48 -12.66 -10.27
N LYS A 224 -13.63 -12.37 -10.89
CA LYS A 224 -14.04 -12.94 -12.19
C LYS A 224 -13.11 -12.56 -13.34
N ASP A 225 -12.47 -11.39 -13.26
CA ASP A 225 -11.62 -10.87 -14.32
C ASP A 225 -10.38 -11.76 -14.54
N ARG A 226 -9.94 -12.49 -13.52
CA ARG A 226 -8.86 -13.49 -13.63
C ARG A 226 -9.14 -14.56 -14.69
N LYS A 227 -10.40 -14.90 -14.94
CA LYS A 227 -10.80 -15.89 -15.97
C LYS A 227 -10.84 -15.28 -17.37
N ASN A 228 -10.98 -13.96 -17.47
CA ASN A 228 -11.16 -13.23 -18.73
C ASN A 228 -9.82 -12.83 -19.39
N VAL A 229 -8.69 -13.05 -18.72
CA VAL A 229 -7.37 -12.85 -19.33
C VAL A 229 -7.21 -13.81 -20.52
N THR A 230 -6.72 -13.31 -21.65
CA THR A 230 -6.31 -14.07 -22.83
C THR A 230 -4.88 -13.67 -23.20
N VAL A 231 -4.27 -14.36 -24.16
CA VAL A 231 -2.93 -13.96 -24.64
C VAL A 231 -3.00 -12.60 -25.35
N GLU A 232 -4.11 -12.31 -26.03
CA GLU A 232 -4.31 -11.10 -26.83
C GLU A 232 -4.52 -9.86 -25.95
N ASN A 233 -5.26 -9.99 -24.85
CA ASN A 233 -5.59 -8.86 -23.97
C ASN A 233 -4.63 -8.67 -22.79
N ALA A 234 -3.71 -9.61 -22.54
CA ALA A 234 -2.88 -9.60 -21.32
C ALA A 234 -2.11 -8.28 -21.11
N GLY A 235 -1.65 -7.65 -22.19
CA GLY A 235 -0.89 -6.40 -22.13
C GLY A 235 -1.62 -5.26 -21.43
N GLU A 236 -2.83 -4.95 -21.88
CA GLU A 236 -3.66 -3.86 -21.36
C GLU A 236 -4.45 -4.29 -20.11
N PHE A 237 -4.81 -5.57 -20.03
CA PHE A 237 -5.74 -6.06 -19.02
C PHE A 237 -5.06 -6.54 -17.73
N VAL A 238 -3.81 -6.99 -17.78
CA VAL A 238 -3.06 -7.38 -16.59
C VAL A 238 -2.15 -6.25 -16.15
N HIS A 239 -2.13 -5.97 -14.85
CA HIS A 239 -1.27 -4.96 -14.24
C HIS A 239 -0.30 -5.60 -13.25
N LEU A 240 0.95 -5.15 -13.27
CA LEU A 240 1.85 -5.32 -12.14
C LEU A 240 1.38 -4.36 -11.03
N ARG A 241 0.98 -4.94 -9.91
CA ARG A 241 0.57 -4.20 -8.72
C ARG A 241 1.70 -4.18 -7.71
N VAL A 242 2.13 -3.00 -7.30
CA VAL A 242 3.19 -2.81 -6.30
C VAL A 242 2.65 -2.01 -5.13
N GLU A 243 2.97 -2.47 -3.92
CA GLU A 243 2.71 -1.74 -2.68
C GLU A 243 4.05 -1.23 -2.14
N VAL A 244 4.23 0.08 -2.11
CA VAL A 244 5.32 0.73 -1.37
C VAL A 244 4.86 0.87 0.06
N GLN A 245 5.55 0.13 0.92
CA GLN A 245 5.14 -0.14 2.29
C GLN A 245 6.14 0.52 3.25
N LYS A 246 5.68 1.40 4.12
CA LYS A 246 6.56 2.15 5.03
C LYS A 246 6.12 2.00 6.48
N LEU A 247 7.10 1.89 7.37
CA LEU A 247 6.92 1.58 8.78
C LEU A 247 7.56 2.67 9.63
N PHE A 248 6.75 3.35 10.44
CA PHE A 248 7.17 4.43 11.31
C PHE A 248 6.81 4.10 12.75
N ARG A 249 7.81 4.08 13.64
CA ARG A 249 7.55 4.07 15.08
C ARG A 249 7.07 5.47 15.50
N LEU A 250 5.87 5.53 16.06
CA LEU A 250 5.29 6.75 16.61
C LEU A 250 5.81 6.97 18.04
N PRO A 251 6.53 8.08 18.33
CA PRO A 251 7.30 8.23 19.57
C PRO A 251 6.47 8.38 20.85
N ARG A 252 5.25 8.92 20.80
CA ARG A 252 4.41 9.16 21.99
C ARG A 252 3.51 7.98 22.33
N SER A 253 2.88 7.38 21.32
CA SER A 253 1.98 6.24 21.47
C SER A 253 2.71 4.90 21.46
N ASN A 254 3.97 4.88 21.01
CA ASN A 254 4.74 3.66 20.72
C ASN A 254 4.02 2.73 19.73
N ALA A 255 3.05 3.22 18.94
CA ALA A 255 2.45 2.42 17.87
C ALA A 255 3.35 2.41 16.63
N ILE A 256 3.08 1.50 15.69
CA ILE A 256 3.68 1.54 14.35
C ILE A 256 2.62 2.06 13.39
N LEU A 257 2.90 3.17 12.71
CA LEU A 257 2.19 3.58 11.52
C LEU A 257 2.75 2.79 10.33
N PHE A 258 1.87 2.08 9.64
CA PHE A 258 2.15 1.34 8.43
C PHE A 258 1.40 1.98 7.26
N THR A 259 2.13 2.60 6.33
CA THR A 259 1.56 3.22 5.14
C THR A 259 1.78 2.34 3.92
N ILE A 260 0.77 2.26 3.05
CA ILE A 260 0.76 1.35 1.89
C ILE A 260 0.32 2.13 0.64
N HIS A 261 1.27 2.58 -0.16
CA HIS A 261 1.00 3.22 -1.45
C HIS A 261 0.86 2.15 -2.53
N THR A 262 -0.31 2.06 -3.16
CA THR A 262 -0.56 1.09 -4.25
C THR A 262 -0.29 1.73 -5.60
N HIS A 263 0.46 1.05 -6.45
CA HIS A 263 0.70 1.44 -7.84
C HIS A 263 0.30 0.30 -8.77
N LEU A 264 -0.29 0.63 -9.92
CA LEU A 264 -0.61 -0.30 -11.00
C LEU A 264 0.17 0.12 -12.24
N LEU A 265 0.79 -0.84 -12.93
CA LEU A 265 1.42 -0.65 -14.23
C LEU A 265 0.92 -1.71 -15.21
N PRO A 266 0.31 -1.33 -16.35
CA PRO A 266 -0.10 -2.29 -17.38
C PRO A 266 1.09 -3.16 -17.82
N LEU A 267 0.82 -4.45 -18.07
CA LEU A 267 1.84 -5.41 -18.46
C LEU A 267 2.52 -4.99 -19.76
N GLU A 268 1.79 -4.41 -20.71
CA GLU A 268 2.37 -3.91 -21.96
C GLU A 268 3.42 -2.83 -21.72
N LYS A 269 3.19 -1.92 -20.77
CA LYS A 269 4.13 -0.87 -20.37
C LYS A 269 5.32 -1.43 -19.63
N LEU A 270 5.09 -2.41 -18.75
CA LEU A 270 6.17 -3.10 -18.05
C LEU A 270 7.18 -3.71 -19.04
N ILE A 271 6.70 -4.35 -20.11
CA ILE A 271 7.55 -5.07 -21.05
C ILE A 271 8.18 -4.20 -22.13
N GLU A 272 7.83 -2.92 -22.22
CA GLU A 272 8.52 -1.93 -23.06
C GLU A 272 9.98 -1.74 -22.60
N ILE A 273 10.28 -2.00 -21.32
CA ILE A 273 11.63 -1.97 -20.75
C ILE A 273 12.25 -3.38 -20.88
N PRO A 274 13.27 -3.58 -21.75
CA PRO A 274 13.81 -4.91 -22.04
C PRO A 274 14.34 -5.64 -20.80
N GLU A 275 14.98 -4.92 -19.88
CA GLU A 275 15.53 -5.47 -18.64
C GLU A 275 14.41 -5.97 -17.73
N TRP A 276 13.35 -5.17 -17.55
CA TRP A 276 12.19 -5.53 -16.73
C TRP A 276 11.41 -6.68 -17.36
N ARG A 277 11.26 -6.69 -18.69
CA ARG A 277 10.64 -7.79 -19.45
C ARG A 277 11.36 -9.10 -19.17
N ARG A 278 12.70 -9.13 -19.37
CA ARG A 278 13.53 -10.32 -19.16
C ARG A 278 13.43 -10.81 -17.72
N GLN A 279 13.62 -9.91 -16.76
CA GLN A 279 13.61 -10.24 -15.33
C GLN A 279 12.24 -10.74 -14.88
N PHE A 280 11.16 -10.04 -15.25
CA PHE A 280 9.81 -10.42 -14.88
C PHE A 280 9.39 -11.76 -15.49
N TYR A 281 9.77 -12.03 -16.74
CA TYR A 281 9.55 -13.34 -17.36
C TYR A 281 10.23 -14.46 -16.56
N GLN A 282 11.52 -14.31 -16.22
CA GLN A 282 12.25 -15.31 -15.43
C GLN A 282 11.62 -15.53 -14.05
N ILE A 283 11.24 -14.44 -13.38
CA ILE A 283 10.55 -14.53 -12.08
C ILE A 283 9.26 -15.33 -12.19
N LEU A 284 8.45 -15.09 -13.24
CA LEU A 284 7.21 -15.82 -13.43
C LEU A 284 7.46 -17.31 -13.70
N VAL A 285 8.42 -17.65 -14.56
CA VAL A 285 8.79 -19.05 -14.85
C VAL A 285 9.15 -19.77 -13.54
N GLU A 286 10.06 -19.19 -12.76
CA GLU A 286 10.62 -19.75 -11.52
C GLU A 286 9.74 -19.59 -10.27
N LEU A 287 8.58 -18.93 -10.38
CA LEU A 287 7.74 -18.63 -9.23
C LEU A 287 7.17 -19.94 -8.65
N PRO A 288 7.44 -20.26 -7.37
CA PRO A 288 6.93 -21.48 -6.74
C PRO A 288 5.40 -21.54 -6.78
N SER A 289 4.84 -22.73 -7.02
CA SER A 289 3.38 -22.93 -7.19
C SER A 289 2.56 -22.37 -6.03
N TYR A 290 3.00 -22.57 -4.79
CA TYR A 290 2.32 -22.05 -3.61
C TYR A 290 2.28 -20.51 -3.57
N ILE A 291 3.29 -19.81 -4.12
CA ILE A 291 3.29 -18.35 -4.24
C ILE A 291 2.35 -17.91 -5.37
N VAL A 292 2.36 -18.63 -6.50
CA VAL A 292 1.45 -18.39 -7.63
C VAL A 292 -0.01 -18.49 -7.18
N GLU A 293 -0.33 -19.52 -6.40
CA GLU A 293 -1.67 -19.76 -5.84
C GLU A 293 -2.06 -18.68 -4.84
N TYR A 294 -1.19 -18.40 -3.86
CA TYR A 294 -1.45 -17.36 -2.86
C TYR A 294 -1.66 -15.98 -3.47
N LYS A 295 -0.84 -15.60 -4.47
CA LYS A 295 -1.01 -14.32 -5.19
C LYS A 295 -2.17 -14.34 -6.20
N GLY A 296 -2.88 -15.46 -6.36
CA GLY A 296 -4.04 -15.58 -7.23
C GLY A 296 -3.75 -15.52 -8.74
N ILE A 297 -2.53 -15.90 -9.15
CA ILE A 297 -2.03 -15.77 -10.52
C ILE A 297 -2.31 -17.03 -11.36
N SER A 298 -2.60 -18.17 -10.72
CA SER A 298 -2.66 -19.50 -11.36
C SER A 298 -3.51 -19.57 -12.63
N LEU A 299 -4.66 -18.88 -12.65
CA LEU A 299 -5.61 -18.90 -13.78
C LEU A 299 -5.08 -18.26 -15.07
N PHE A 300 -4.07 -17.41 -14.98
CA PHE A 300 -3.62 -16.60 -16.11
C PHE A 300 -2.09 -16.49 -16.24
N LYS A 301 -1.30 -17.17 -15.38
CA LYS A 301 0.16 -17.24 -15.47
C LYS A 301 0.66 -17.59 -16.88
N ASN A 302 0.16 -18.69 -17.46
CA ASN A 302 0.63 -19.18 -18.76
C ASN A 302 0.24 -18.24 -19.91
N LYS A 303 -0.87 -17.52 -19.78
CA LYS A 303 -1.32 -16.53 -20.78
C LYS A 303 -0.40 -15.31 -20.80
N ILE A 304 0.05 -14.87 -19.63
CA ILE A 304 1.05 -13.81 -19.49
C ILE A 304 2.38 -14.25 -20.11
N LEU A 305 2.89 -15.45 -19.78
CA LEU A 305 4.15 -15.95 -20.34
C LEU A 305 4.10 -15.97 -21.87
N ALA A 306 3.03 -16.55 -22.45
CA ALA A 306 2.83 -16.58 -23.90
C ALA A 306 2.72 -15.18 -24.53
N TYR A 307 2.09 -14.21 -23.85
CA TYR A 307 2.04 -12.82 -24.31
C TYR A 307 3.44 -12.19 -24.34
N ILE A 308 4.23 -12.38 -23.29
CA ILE A 308 5.60 -11.84 -23.19
C ILE A 308 6.49 -12.45 -24.29
N GLU A 309 6.41 -13.76 -24.51
CA GLU A 309 7.14 -14.47 -25.57
C GLU A 309 6.81 -13.93 -26.96
N LYS A 310 5.51 -13.82 -27.28
CA LYS A 310 5.02 -13.28 -28.55
C LYS A 310 5.51 -11.85 -28.81
N LYS A 311 5.68 -11.04 -27.77
CA LYS A 311 6.23 -9.67 -27.87
C LYS A 311 7.77 -9.64 -27.92
N GLY A 312 8.43 -10.65 -27.36
CA GLY A 312 9.88 -10.83 -27.43
C GLY A 312 10.38 -11.23 -28.82
N GLU A 313 9.67 -12.12 -29.51
CA GLU A 313 10.03 -12.60 -30.86
C GLU A 313 9.90 -11.54 -31.96
N GLY A 314 9.14 -10.47 -31.72
CA GLY A 314 8.89 -9.38 -32.67
C GLY A 314 9.73 -8.11 -32.45
N SER A 315 10.70 -8.12 -31.53
CA SER A 315 11.60 -6.98 -31.30
C SER A 315 12.93 -7.22 -32.02
N PRO A 316 13.31 -6.42 -33.04
CA PRO A 316 14.59 -6.56 -33.73
C PRO A 316 15.81 -6.30 -32.84
#